data_AF-A0A848LC27-F1
#
_entry.id   AF-A0A848LC27-F1
#
_cell.length_a   1.000
_cell.length_b   1.000
_cell.length_c   1.000
_cell.angle_alpha   90.00
_cell.angle_beta   90.00
_cell.angle_gamma   90.00
#
_symmetry.space_group_name_H-M   'P 1'
#
loop_
_entity.id
_entity.type
_entity.pdbx_description
1 polymer ?
#
loop_
_entity_poly.entity_id
_entity_poly.type
_entity_poly.pdbx_seq_one_letter_code
_entity_poly.pdbx_strand_id
1 'polypeptide(L)'
;MFDSIRRLVSTVVPTVPRQTPAAPAPAPPPAATPSTPYFRDTFQAAPPRLLDLQGSGRAPVTLPALVDVEGGGGGYEQGELIHLRTGWTPQGLGYDEATGETLTTYYHHETHQVRISIQDKDTGEESGHVELGGMGADPTIGAPTHGGGVSTDGEFVYVADTEHIYVYRREDIDDAAESGETPVRALHVIDMPSAEGFRDPATGTQYLSNASYLTVKDGYVYVGTYSSEKDGVNTDCSVGAVWRFKIGEDGQMAEDSLQGPITAPERAQGMTVVDGAILFTTGKQELIHLPFDEENFTAPLGGGTDISNGLIDSWAQGIQIIDGQLWVNYESGAEQYEDELDENDTPRTHLQRIPLEELDLEAVGLEADELDG
;
A
#
# COMPACT_ATOMS: atom_id res chain seq x y z
N MET A 1 -35.83 32.40 73.32
CA MET A 1 -35.58 33.60 72.49
C MET A 1 -34.62 33.16 71.39
N PHE A 2 -35.17 32.67 70.28
CA PHE A 2 -34.42 32.18 69.11
C PHE A 2 -35.09 32.79 67.89
N ASP A 3 -34.33 33.61 67.16
CA ASP A 3 -34.77 34.33 65.97
C ASP A 3 -34.98 33.39 64.78
N SER A 4 -36.16 33.48 64.17
CA SER A 4 -36.50 32.81 62.92
C SER A 4 -36.26 33.76 61.75
N ILE A 5 -35.25 33.47 60.94
CA ILE A 5 -34.99 34.12 59.65
C ILE A 5 -35.96 33.53 58.62
N ARG A 6 -36.88 34.37 58.12
CA ARG A 6 -37.75 34.03 56.97
C ARG A 6 -37.02 34.30 55.66
N ARG A 7 -36.82 33.24 54.87
CA ARG A 7 -36.38 33.25 53.46
C ARG A 7 -37.36 34.04 52.59
N LEU A 8 -36.85 35.03 51.86
CA LEU A 8 -37.50 35.61 50.68
C LEU A 8 -37.05 34.83 49.44
N VAL A 9 -38.01 34.28 48.70
CA VAL A 9 -37.81 33.60 47.42
C VAL A 9 -37.89 34.66 46.32
N SER A 10 -36.80 34.88 45.59
CA SER A 10 -36.76 35.75 44.42
C SER A 10 -37.11 34.93 43.18
N THR A 11 -38.21 35.27 42.52
CA THR A 11 -38.67 34.65 41.27
C THR A 11 -37.97 35.37 40.11
N VAL A 12 -37.03 34.70 39.44
CA VAL A 12 -36.41 35.20 38.21
C VAL A 12 -37.28 34.74 37.03
N VAL A 13 -37.83 35.70 36.28
CA VAL A 13 -38.51 35.46 35.01
C VAL A 13 -37.43 35.26 33.93
N PRO A 14 -37.42 34.15 33.17
CA PRO A 14 -36.47 33.97 32.08
C PRO A 14 -36.82 34.91 30.92
N THR A 15 -35.86 35.74 30.54
CA THR A 15 -35.88 36.53 29.31
C THR A 15 -35.73 35.59 28.11
N VAL A 16 -36.74 35.53 27.25
CA VAL A 16 -36.69 34.81 25.97
C VAL A 16 -35.71 35.54 25.04
N PRO A 17 -34.65 34.88 24.52
CA PRO A 17 -33.80 35.49 23.50
C PRO A 17 -34.61 35.70 22.21
N ARG A 18 -34.54 36.92 21.67
CA ARG A 18 -35.07 37.28 20.35
C ARG A 18 -34.39 36.42 19.28
N GLN A 19 -35.19 35.65 18.56
CA GLN A 19 -34.78 34.91 17.37
C GLN A 19 -34.46 35.92 16.25
N THR A 20 -33.20 35.97 15.82
CA THR A 20 -32.77 36.72 14.64
C THR A 20 -33.39 36.05 13.40
N PRO A 21 -33.94 36.78 12.42
CA PRO A 21 -34.41 36.19 11.18
C PRO A 21 -33.26 35.46 10.46
N ALA A 22 -33.52 34.23 10.03
CA ALA A 22 -32.58 33.44 9.25
C ALA A 22 -32.21 34.17 7.94
N ALA A 23 -30.93 34.10 7.58
CA ALA A 23 -30.45 34.54 6.28
C ALA A 23 -31.14 33.73 5.16
N PRO A 24 -31.47 34.33 4.01
CA PRO A 24 -32.04 33.61 2.88
C PRO A 24 -31.04 32.54 2.38
N ALA A 25 -31.57 31.36 2.05
CA ALA A 25 -30.78 30.25 1.51
C ALA A 25 -30.05 30.66 0.21
N PRO A 26 -28.81 30.22 -0.01
CA PRO A 26 -28.10 30.44 -1.26
C PRO A 26 -28.87 29.80 -2.43
N ALA A 27 -28.85 30.47 -3.58
CA ALA A 27 -29.48 29.98 -4.80
C ALA A 27 -28.80 28.67 -5.28
N PRO A 28 -29.56 27.71 -5.83
CA PRO A 28 -28.98 26.49 -6.38
C PRO A 28 -28.04 26.82 -7.55
N PRO A 29 -26.94 26.07 -7.73
CA PRO A 29 -26.03 26.26 -8.84
C PRO A 29 -26.74 25.99 -10.19
N PRO A 30 -26.34 26.65 -11.28
CA PRO A 30 -26.91 26.41 -12.60
C PRO A 30 -26.67 24.97 -13.04
N ALA A 31 -27.69 24.37 -13.69
CA ALA A 31 -27.62 23.03 -14.22
C ALA A 31 -26.43 22.88 -15.19
N ALA A 32 -25.63 21.82 -15.00
CA ALA A 32 -24.54 21.47 -15.88
C ALA A 32 -25.06 21.22 -17.30
N THR A 33 -24.37 21.78 -18.29
CA THR A 33 -24.62 21.50 -19.71
C THR A 33 -24.06 20.11 -20.04
N PRO A 34 -24.75 19.30 -20.85
CA PRO A 34 -24.24 17.98 -21.23
C PRO A 34 -22.99 18.16 -22.10
N SER A 35 -21.86 17.66 -21.61
CA SER A 35 -20.64 17.49 -22.39
C SER A 35 -20.90 16.47 -23.51
N THR A 36 -20.73 16.93 -24.75
CA THR A 36 -20.67 16.08 -25.94
C THR A 36 -19.50 15.09 -25.83
N PRO A 37 -19.70 13.79 -26.14
CA PRO A 37 -18.60 12.84 -26.17
C PRO A 37 -17.70 13.12 -27.37
N TYR A 38 -16.48 13.57 -27.09
CA TYR A 38 -15.38 13.62 -28.04
C TYR A 38 -14.59 12.32 -27.87
N PHE A 39 -14.80 11.35 -28.76
CA PHE A 39 -13.81 10.43 -29.32
C PHE A 39 -14.54 9.44 -30.24
N ARG A 40 -14.47 9.73 -31.54
CA ARG A 40 -14.68 8.78 -32.64
C ARG A 40 -13.49 8.98 -33.56
N ASP A 41 -12.68 7.95 -33.72
CA ASP A 41 -12.05 7.55 -34.99
C ASP A 41 -11.38 6.18 -34.78
N THR A 42 -12.02 5.11 -35.26
CA THR A 42 -11.70 4.39 -36.51
C THR A 42 -10.42 3.54 -36.45
N PHE A 43 -10.52 2.35 -35.86
CA PHE A 43 -9.67 1.23 -36.25
C PHE A 43 -10.24 0.60 -37.54
N GLN A 44 -9.60 0.90 -38.67
CA GLN A 44 -9.72 0.08 -39.88
C GLN A 44 -8.97 -1.22 -39.65
N ALA A 45 -9.70 -2.34 -39.70
CA ALA A 45 -9.15 -3.68 -39.64
C ALA A 45 -8.13 -3.91 -40.77
N ALA A 46 -6.90 -4.28 -40.40
CA ALA A 46 -5.98 -4.94 -41.31
C ALA A 46 -6.40 -6.42 -41.45
N PRO A 47 -6.36 -7.02 -42.66
CA PRO A 47 -6.75 -8.42 -42.84
C PRO A 47 -5.71 -9.38 -42.23
N PRO A 48 -6.13 -10.52 -41.66
CA PRO A 48 -5.22 -11.49 -41.06
C PRO A 48 -4.34 -12.15 -42.13
N ARG A 49 -3.04 -12.25 -41.83
CA ARG A 49 -2.10 -13.09 -42.59
C ARG A 49 -2.34 -14.55 -42.21
N LEU A 50 -2.68 -15.36 -43.20
CA LEU A 50 -2.78 -16.82 -43.09
C LEU A 50 -1.40 -17.42 -42.83
N LEU A 51 -1.27 -18.17 -41.74
CA LEU A 51 -0.10 -18.99 -41.43
C LEU A 51 -0.20 -20.31 -42.22
N ASP A 52 0.82 -20.62 -43.01
CA ASP A 52 0.92 -21.83 -43.82
C ASP A 52 1.42 -23.00 -42.95
N LEU A 53 0.53 -23.95 -42.66
CA LEU A 53 0.83 -25.18 -41.91
C LEU A 53 1.07 -26.34 -42.88
N GLN A 54 2.31 -26.50 -43.35
CA GLN A 54 2.78 -27.76 -43.91
C GLN A 54 4.25 -28.03 -43.56
N GLY A 55 4.53 -29.19 -42.96
CA GLY A 55 5.85 -29.83 -43.11
C GLY A 55 6.51 -30.38 -41.84
N SER A 56 6.02 -31.53 -41.39
CA SER A 56 6.75 -32.68 -40.83
C SER A 56 8.29 -32.60 -40.67
N GLY A 57 8.77 -32.85 -39.44
CA GLY A 57 10.14 -33.30 -39.16
C GLY A 57 10.40 -33.50 -37.66
N ARG A 58 10.32 -34.75 -37.17
CA ARG A 58 10.81 -35.13 -35.83
C ARG A 58 12.34 -35.01 -35.78
N ALA A 59 12.86 -34.25 -34.83
CA ALA A 59 14.24 -34.33 -34.36
C ALA A 59 14.25 -34.62 -32.85
N PRO A 60 15.22 -35.39 -32.33
CA PRO A 60 15.27 -35.79 -30.93
C PRO A 60 15.61 -34.59 -30.03
N VAL A 61 14.83 -34.41 -28.96
CA VAL A 61 15.10 -33.45 -27.90
C VAL A 61 16.36 -33.92 -27.18
N THR A 62 17.42 -33.14 -27.29
CA THR A 62 18.60 -33.23 -26.44
C THR A 62 18.43 -32.12 -25.43
N LEU A 63 18.18 -32.46 -24.16
CA LEU A 63 18.14 -31.46 -23.09
C LEU A 63 19.54 -30.82 -22.99
N PRO A 64 19.68 -29.49 -23.09
CA PRO A 64 20.94 -28.87 -22.70
C PRO A 64 21.12 -29.05 -21.20
N ALA A 65 22.36 -29.29 -20.79
CA ALA A 65 22.78 -29.27 -19.40
C ALA A 65 22.43 -27.91 -18.78
N LEU A 66 22.00 -27.93 -17.52
CA LEU A 66 21.94 -26.77 -16.63
C LEU A 66 23.22 -25.96 -16.80
N VAL A 67 23.06 -24.75 -17.31
CA VAL A 67 24.09 -23.71 -17.30
C VAL A 67 23.74 -22.83 -16.11
N ASP A 68 24.67 -22.70 -15.17
CA ASP A 68 24.62 -21.69 -14.13
C ASP A 68 24.37 -20.32 -14.78
N VAL A 69 23.25 -19.69 -14.45
CA VAL A 69 22.96 -18.31 -14.86
C VAL A 69 23.69 -17.38 -13.90
N GLU A 70 25.01 -17.30 -14.05
CA GLU A 70 25.73 -16.08 -13.72
C GLU A 70 25.50 -15.07 -14.86
N GLY A 71 24.71 -14.02 -14.58
CA GLY A 71 24.75 -12.74 -15.29
C GLY A 71 24.37 -12.74 -16.78
N GLY A 72 23.12 -12.38 -17.09
CA GLY A 72 22.75 -12.03 -18.46
C GLY A 72 21.26 -11.90 -18.73
N GLY A 73 20.61 -10.85 -18.19
CA GLY A 73 19.31 -10.35 -18.63
C GLY A 73 19.46 -8.90 -19.10
N GLY A 74 18.84 -8.52 -20.22
CA GLY A 74 19.04 -7.23 -20.89
C GLY A 74 18.82 -6.02 -19.97
N GLY A 75 19.71 -5.03 -20.10
CA GLY A 75 19.76 -3.85 -19.26
C GLY A 75 18.52 -2.97 -19.36
N TYR A 76 17.58 -3.21 -18.45
CA TYR A 76 16.90 -2.12 -17.77
C TYR A 76 17.75 -1.82 -16.54
N GLU A 77 18.17 -0.57 -16.35
CA GLU A 77 18.81 -0.16 -15.11
C GLU A 77 17.79 -0.43 -14.00
N GLN A 78 18.07 -1.44 -13.16
CA GLN A 78 17.22 -1.75 -12.01
C GLN A 78 17.30 -0.53 -11.09
N GLY A 79 16.16 -0.03 -10.61
CA GLY A 79 16.17 1.12 -9.70
C GLY A 79 16.98 0.78 -8.45
N GLU A 80 18.09 1.47 -8.22
CA GLU A 80 18.91 1.27 -7.02
C GLU A 80 18.09 1.65 -5.79
N LEU A 81 18.25 0.94 -4.68
CA LEU A 81 17.75 1.36 -3.38
C LEU A 81 18.79 2.31 -2.79
N ILE A 82 18.55 3.61 -2.90
CA ILE A 82 19.60 4.64 -2.84
C ILE A 82 20.09 4.92 -1.41
N HIS A 83 19.24 4.69 -0.41
CA HIS A 83 19.52 5.08 0.98
C HIS A 83 20.03 3.93 1.86
N LEU A 84 20.35 2.76 1.30
CA LEU A 84 20.68 1.55 2.07
C LEU A 84 21.89 1.66 3.02
N ARG A 85 22.75 2.66 2.82
CA ARG A 85 23.88 2.98 3.69
C ARG A 85 23.49 4.18 4.55
N THR A 86 23.94 4.21 5.81
CA THR A 86 23.58 5.24 6.81
C THR A 86 22.27 4.99 7.58
N GLY A 87 21.97 3.72 7.88
CA GLY A 87 20.92 3.36 8.83
C GLY A 87 19.48 3.53 8.34
N TRP A 88 19.27 3.75 7.05
CA TRP A 88 17.94 3.74 6.44
C TRP A 88 17.59 2.36 5.88
N THR A 89 16.30 2.05 5.92
CA THR A 89 15.79 0.73 5.53
C THR A 89 14.51 0.88 4.73
N PRO A 90 14.45 0.35 3.51
CA PRO A 90 13.25 0.43 2.68
C PRO A 90 12.14 -0.42 3.30
N GLN A 91 10.91 0.08 3.27
CA GLN A 91 9.76 -0.53 3.96
C GLN A 91 8.54 -0.71 3.06
N GLY A 92 8.32 0.20 2.12
CA GLY A 92 7.14 0.19 1.26
C GLY A 92 7.48 0.63 -0.15
N LEU A 93 6.64 0.24 -1.10
CA LEU A 93 6.79 0.57 -2.51
C LEU A 93 5.42 1.00 -3.07
N GLY A 94 5.35 2.24 -3.54
CA GLY A 94 4.23 2.81 -4.26
C GLY A 94 4.62 3.11 -5.70
N TYR A 95 3.62 3.23 -6.57
CA TYR A 95 3.81 3.64 -7.96
C TYR A 95 2.79 4.71 -8.33
N ASP A 96 3.26 5.79 -8.93
CA ASP A 96 2.45 6.85 -9.51
C ASP A 96 2.43 6.70 -11.03
N GLU A 97 1.35 6.16 -11.57
CA GLU A 97 1.22 5.92 -13.01
C GLU A 97 1.22 7.23 -13.82
N ALA A 98 0.73 8.33 -13.25
CA ALA A 98 0.61 9.59 -13.96
C ALA A 98 1.97 10.24 -14.21
N THR A 99 2.91 10.08 -13.28
CA THR A 99 4.27 10.62 -13.40
C THR A 99 5.30 9.57 -13.83
N GLY A 100 4.98 8.28 -13.74
CA GLY A 100 5.92 7.20 -14.00
C GLY A 100 6.97 7.05 -12.91
N GLU A 101 6.62 7.38 -11.66
CA GLU A 101 7.55 7.41 -10.53
C GLU A 101 7.23 6.31 -9.51
N THR A 102 8.27 5.74 -8.95
CA THR A 102 8.18 4.87 -7.77
C THR A 102 8.42 5.67 -6.51
N LEU A 103 7.69 5.32 -5.44
CA LEU A 103 7.77 5.92 -4.12
C LEU A 103 8.26 4.84 -3.15
N THR A 104 9.45 5.02 -2.57
CA THR A 104 9.96 4.08 -1.56
C THR A 104 10.02 4.76 -0.20
N THR A 105 9.31 4.21 0.79
CA THR A 105 9.48 4.63 2.19
C THR A 105 10.73 4.01 2.79
N TYR A 106 11.44 4.82 3.57
CA TYR A 106 12.60 4.39 4.34
C TYR A 106 12.43 4.75 5.81
N TYR A 107 12.75 3.82 6.69
CA TYR A 107 12.86 3.99 8.14
C TYR A 107 14.31 4.21 8.55
N HIS A 108 14.59 5.18 9.42
CA HIS A 108 15.92 5.33 10.02
C HIS A 108 15.97 4.69 11.42
N HIS A 109 16.83 3.68 11.61
CA HIS A 109 16.91 2.90 12.87
C HIS A 109 17.23 3.72 14.12
N GLU A 110 18.14 4.70 14.02
CA GLU A 110 18.54 5.50 15.20
C GLU A 110 17.62 6.69 15.49
N THR A 111 17.20 7.44 14.47
CA THR A 111 16.44 8.68 14.64
C THR A 111 14.93 8.47 14.62
N HIS A 112 14.48 7.29 14.15
CA HIS A 112 13.08 6.99 13.86
C HIS A 112 12.43 7.98 12.89
N GLN A 113 13.22 8.61 12.03
CA GLN A 113 12.68 9.42 10.94
C GLN A 113 12.21 8.50 9.81
N VAL A 114 11.18 8.96 9.11
CA VAL A 114 10.69 8.32 7.89
C VAL A 114 10.96 9.24 6.72
N ARG A 115 11.42 8.67 5.62
CA ARG A 115 11.71 9.34 4.35
C ARG A 115 10.91 8.69 3.23
N ILE A 116 10.52 9.48 2.23
CA ILE A 116 10.13 8.97 0.91
C ILE A 116 11.22 9.35 -0.09
N SER A 117 11.69 8.37 -0.86
CA SER A 117 12.49 8.57 -2.07
C SER A 117 11.57 8.46 -3.28
N ILE A 118 11.75 9.36 -4.25
CA ILE A 118 11.00 9.44 -5.49
C ILE A 118 11.97 9.11 -6.63
N GLN A 119 11.68 8.05 -7.38
CA GLN A 119 12.57 7.58 -8.44
C GLN A 119 11.81 7.38 -9.75
N ASP A 120 12.40 7.83 -10.86
CA ASP A 120 11.89 7.55 -12.20
C ASP A 120 11.93 6.03 -12.46
N LYS A 121 10.82 5.45 -12.94
CA LYS A 121 10.74 3.99 -13.13
C LYS A 121 11.71 3.48 -14.21
N ASP A 122 11.94 4.26 -15.26
CA ASP A 122 12.66 3.83 -16.44
C ASP A 122 14.18 3.94 -16.25
N THR A 123 14.65 5.02 -15.60
CA THR A 123 16.08 5.26 -15.34
C THR A 123 16.52 4.80 -13.95
N GLY A 124 15.61 4.70 -12.99
CA GLY A 124 15.94 4.44 -11.58
C GLY A 124 16.59 5.63 -10.86
N GLU A 125 16.77 6.78 -11.53
CA GLU A 125 17.35 7.98 -10.94
C GLU A 125 16.39 8.59 -9.90
N GLU A 126 16.93 9.00 -8.74
CA GLU A 126 16.15 9.75 -7.74
C GLU A 126 15.89 11.17 -8.26
N SER A 127 14.61 11.50 -8.44
CA SER A 127 14.16 12.87 -8.72
C SER A 127 14.15 13.72 -7.45
N GLY A 128 13.94 13.11 -6.28
CA GLY A 128 14.09 13.75 -4.99
C GLY A 128 13.75 12.85 -3.80
N HIS A 129 13.89 13.40 -2.60
CA HIS A 129 13.46 12.73 -1.38
C HIS A 129 13.03 13.76 -0.33
N VAL A 130 12.15 13.34 0.57
CA VAL A 130 11.64 14.18 1.66
C VAL A 130 11.53 13.38 2.96
N GLU A 131 11.77 14.03 4.11
CA GLU A 131 11.40 13.45 5.40
C GLU A 131 9.93 13.76 5.71
N LEU A 132 9.27 12.85 6.40
CA LEU A 132 7.85 12.95 6.72
C LEU A 132 7.63 13.49 8.13
N GLY A 133 6.70 14.43 8.23
CA GLY A 133 6.24 15.02 9.48
C GLY A 133 4.81 14.60 9.82
N GLY A 134 4.41 14.84 11.08
CA GLY A 134 3.05 14.60 11.54
C GLY A 134 2.11 15.79 11.30
N MET A 135 0.95 15.79 11.96
CA MET A 135 0.06 16.95 11.94
C MET A 135 0.61 18.05 12.86
N GLY A 136 1.22 19.08 12.27
CA GLY A 136 1.86 20.19 13.02
C GLY A 136 0.97 21.01 13.97
N ALA A 137 -0.33 20.73 14.10
CA ALA A 137 -1.22 21.38 15.05
C ALA A 137 -1.50 20.55 16.31
N ASP A 138 -1.31 19.23 16.27
CA ASP A 138 -1.49 18.35 17.43
C ASP A 138 -0.14 17.74 17.83
N PRO A 139 0.53 18.24 18.88
CA PRO A 139 1.83 17.72 19.31
C PRO A 139 1.74 16.31 19.91
N THR A 140 0.55 15.74 20.06
CA THR A 140 0.36 14.36 20.55
C THR A 140 0.41 13.33 19.45
N ILE A 141 0.16 13.72 18.19
CA ILE A 141 0.25 12.86 17.01
C ILE A 141 1.53 13.25 16.26
N GLY A 142 2.60 12.53 16.59
CA GLY A 142 3.95 12.76 16.06
C GLY A 142 4.07 12.47 14.56
N ALA A 143 5.27 12.73 14.04
CA ALA A 143 5.67 12.22 12.72
C ALA A 143 5.60 10.69 12.69
N PRO A 144 5.43 10.08 11.50
CA PRO A 144 5.57 8.63 11.39
C PRO A 144 6.97 8.21 11.86
N THR A 145 7.04 7.07 12.52
CA THR A 145 8.25 6.60 13.23
C THR A 145 8.85 5.32 12.66
N HIS A 146 8.06 4.50 11.98
CA HIS A 146 8.53 3.32 11.25
C HIS A 146 8.30 3.50 9.76
N GLY A 147 7.13 3.98 9.34
CA GLY A 147 6.84 4.26 7.93
C GLY A 147 6.91 3.00 7.06
N GLY A 148 5.92 2.14 7.22
CA GLY A 148 5.73 0.89 6.49
C GLY A 148 5.35 1.10 5.02
N GLY A 149 4.26 0.46 4.58
CA GLY A 149 3.77 0.58 3.20
C GLY A 149 3.44 2.02 2.78
N VAL A 150 3.67 2.31 1.49
CA VAL A 150 3.34 3.59 0.84
C VAL A 150 2.63 3.36 -0.47
N SER A 151 1.65 4.20 -0.79
CA SER A 151 0.92 4.17 -2.05
C SER A 151 0.29 5.54 -2.33
N THR A 152 -0.18 5.75 -3.56
CA THR A 152 -0.75 7.03 -4.01
C THR A 152 -1.93 6.80 -4.94
N ASP A 153 -2.89 7.74 -4.95
CA ASP A 153 -3.91 7.86 -5.99
C ASP A 153 -3.56 8.96 -7.03
N GLY A 154 -2.33 9.49 -6.98
CA GLY A 154 -1.83 10.60 -7.79
C GLY A 154 -2.06 11.98 -7.18
N GLU A 155 -3.05 12.18 -6.32
CA GLU A 155 -3.28 13.46 -5.62
C GLU A 155 -2.75 13.43 -4.18
N PHE A 156 -2.89 12.28 -3.52
CA PHE A 156 -2.47 12.05 -2.15
C PHE A 156 -1.50 10.88 -2.06
N VAL A 157 -0.60 10.96 -1.09
CA VAL A 157 0.31 9.87 -0.72
C VAL A 157 -0.06 9.37 0.67
N TYR A 158 -0.24 8.07 0.78
CA TYR A 158 -0.65 7.36 1.98
C TYR A 158 0.54 6.58 2.53
N VAL A 159 0.81 6.70 3.82
CA VAL A 159 1.88 5.97 4.50
C VAL A 159 1.34 5.26 5.73
N ALA A 160 1.52 3.94 5.78
CA ALA A 160 1.19 3.13 6.94
C ALA A 160 2.26 3.32 8.03
N ASP A 161 1.85 3.51 9.29
CA ASP A 161 2.78 3.53 10.41
C ASP A 161 2.12 3.10 11.71
N THR A 162 2.32 1.84 12.08
CA THR A 162 1.90 1.25 13.36
C THR A 162 0.44 1.51 13.70
N GLU A 163 0.08 2.51 14.49
CA GLU A 163 -1.31 2.77 14.89
C GLU A 163 -2.06 3.71 13.92
N HIS A 164 -1.36 4.28 12.94
CA HIS A 164 -1.90 5.34 12.10
C HIS A 164 -1.62 5.15 10.61
N ILE A 165 -2.40 5.85 9.80
CA ILE A 165 -2.12 6.12 8.40
C ILE A 165 -1.94 7.62 8.25
N TYR A 166 -0.83 8.02 7.64
CA TYR A 166 -0.49 9.39 7.36
C TYR A 166 -0.84 9.71 5.91
N VAL A 167 -1.54 10.82 5.69
CA VAL A 167 -1.93 11.28 4.35
C VAL A 167 -1.23 12.60 4.07
N TYR A 168 -0.54 12.68 2.94
CA TYR A 168 0.17 13.85 2.44
C TYR A 168 -0.44 14.26 1.10
N ARG A 169 -0.38 15.55 0.75
CA ARG A 169 -0.61 15.93 -0.64
C ARG A 169 0.62 15.57 -1.46
N ARG A 170 0.41 15.06 -2.66
CA ARG A 170 1.49 14.80 -3.61
C ARG A 170 2.23 16.09 -3.97
N GLU A 171 1.50 17.17 -4.24
CA GLU A 171 2.06 18.50 -4.51
C GLU A 171 2.97 19.01 -3.38
N ASP A 172 2.57 18.83 -2.11
CA ASP A 172 3.38 19.26 -0.96
C ASP A 172 4.68 18.44 -0.84
N ILE A 173 4.68 17.18 -1.29
CA ILE A 173 5.88 16.32 -1.35
C ILE A 173 6.82 16.78 -2.46
N ASP A 174 6.27 17.01 -3.66
CA ASP A 174 7.07 17.42 -4.82
C ASP A 174 7.70 18.80 -4.61
N ASP A 175 6.92 19.78 -4.11
CA ASP A 175 7.42 21.12 -3.75
C ASP A 175 8.56 21.05 -2.71
N ALA A 176 8.43 20.16 -1.72
CA ALA A 176 9.45 19.95 -0.70
C ALA A 176 10.71 19.27 -1.26
N ALA A 177 10.55 18.31 -2.17
CA ALA A 177 11.66 17.65 -2.85
C ALA A 177 12.45 18.65 -3.72
N GLU A 178 11.77 19.55 -4.42
CA GLU A 178 12.41 20.59 -5.25
C GLU A 178 13.09 21.68 -4.41
N SER A 179 12.45 22.12 -3.32
CA SER A 179 12.94 23.23 -2.49
C SER A 179 13.93 22.81 -1.40
N GLY A 180 13.91 21.54 -1.00
CA GLY A 180 14.62 21.01 0.16
C GLY A 180 13.92 21.33 1.50
N GLU A 181 12.67 21.80 1.50
CA GLU A 181 11.91 22.13 2.71
C GLU A 181 11.29 20.88 3.34
N THR A 182 12.07 20.23 4.21
CA THR A 182 11.68 19.02 4.96
C THR A 182 11.59 19.30 6.47
N PRO A 183 10.72 18.64 7.26
CA PRO A 183 9.77 17.59 6.89
C PRO A 183 8.47 18.08 6.28
N VAL A 184 7.89 17.27 5.38
CA VAL A 184 6.56 17.51 4.80
C VAL A 184 5.50 17.26 5.85
N ARG A 185 4.57 18.18 6.01
CA ARG A 185 3.51 18.06 7.02
C ARG A 185 2.39 17.15 6.52
N ALA A 186 1.95 16.19 7.34
CA ALA A 186 0.77 15.40 7.05
C ALA A 186 -0.48 16.30 6.97
N LEU A 187 -1.27 16.08 5.92
CA LEU A 187 -2.60 16.67 5.76
C LEU A 187 -3.57 16.06 6.77
N HIS A 188 -3.57 14.73 6.87
CA HIS A 188 -4.37 13.96 7.82
C HIS A 188 -3.52 12.88 8.50
N VAL A 189 -3.89 12.55 9.73
CA VAL A 189 -3.44 11.33 10.41
C VAL A 189 -4.68 10.60 10.88
N ILE A 190 -4.79 9.34 10.50
CA ILE A 190 -6.01 8.55 10.66
C ILE A 190 -5.69 7.32 11.49
N ASP A 191 -6.42 7.15 12.59
CA ASP A 191 -6.24 6.02 13.49
C ASP A 191 -6.71 4.72 12.83
N MET A 192 -5.96 3.65 13.06
CA MET A 192 -6.43 2.32 12.69
C MET A 192 -7.66 1.92 13.52
N PRO A 193 -8.66 1.26 12.89
CA PRO A 193 -9.87 0.86 13.56
C PRO A 193 -9.55 -0.20 14.62
N SER A 194 -10.12 -0.04 15.81
CA SER A 194 -10.01 -1.04 16.86
C SER A 194 -10.45 -2.42 16.36
N ALA A 195 -9.58 -3.41 16.52
CA ALA A 195 -9.90 -4.82 16.27
C ALA A 195 -10.73 -5.46 17.42
N GLU A 196 -11.21 -4.67 18.39
CA GLU A 196 -12.08 -5.18 19.45
C GLU A 196 -13.38 -5.74 18.85
N GLY A 197 -13.69 -7.00 19.20
CA GLY A 197 -14.88 -7.68 18.71
C GLY A 197 -14.72 -8.38 17.37
N PHE A 198 -13.62 -8.13 16.63
CA PHE A 198 -13.30 -8.86 15.41
C PHE A 198 -12.42 -10.06 15.72
N ARG A 199 -12.83 -11.24 15.24
CA ARG A 199 -12.12 -12.50 15.43
C ARG A 199 -12.06 -13.27 14.14
N ASP A 200 -10.91 -13.89 13.90
CA ASP A 200 -10.74 -14.78 12.78
C ASP A 200 -11.72 -15.96 12.91
N PRO A 201 -12.60 -16.18 11.92
CA PRO A 201 -13.66 -17.16 12.04
C PRO A 201 -13.13 -18.60 12.01
N ALA A 202 -11.92 -18.83 11.48
CA ALA A 202 -11.30 -20.15 11.45
C ALA A 202 -10.70 -20.55 12.81
N THR A 203 -10.09 -19.59 13.52
CA THR A 203 -9.32 -19.85 14.74
C THR A 203 -9.95 -19.30 16.02
N GLY A 204 -10.87 -18.33 15.91
CA GLY A 204 -11.44 -17.57 17.03
C GLY A 204 -10.50 -16.53 17.63
N THR A 205 -9.32 -16.35 17.03
CA THR A 205 -8.25 -15.45 17.49
C THR A 205 -8.59 -14.00 17.16
N GLN A 206 -8.17 -13.04 17.98
CA GLN A 206 -8.40 -11.62 17.70
C GLN A 206 -7.51 -11.14 16.55
N TYR A 207 -8.04 -10.26 15.70
CA TYR A 207 -7.25 -9.61 14.66
C TYR A 207 -6.37 -8.48 15.22
N LEU A 208 -5.28 -8.17 14.52
CA LEU A 208 -4.47 -6.99 14.81
C LEU A 208 -5.12 -5.70 14.29
N SER A 209 -4.81 -4.61 14.99
CA SER A 209 -5.22 -3.24 14.67
C SER A 209 -3.97 -2.38 14.56
N ASN A 210 -3.26 -2.51 13.44
CA ASN A 210 -2.10 -1.70 13.08
C ASN A 210 -2.02 -1.54 11.55
N ALA A 211 -1.33 -0.52 11.08
CA ALA A 211 -0.99 -0.26 9.69
C ALA A 211 0.48 -0.63 9.48
N SER A 212 0.72 -1.78 8.87
CA SER A 212 2.07 -2.25 8.53
C SER A 212 2.39 -1.99 7.06
N TYR A 213 1.44 -2.30 6.19
CA TYR A 213 1.55 -2.08 4.75
C TYR A 213 0.22 -1.61 4.21
N LEU A 214 0.24 -0.91 3.08
CA LEU A 214 -0.97 -0.46 2.41
C LEU A 214 -0.77 -0.40 0.91
N THR A 215 -1.88 -0.38 0.18
CA THR A 215 -1.94 -0.01 -1.24
C THR A 215 -3.23 0.76 -1.53
N VAL A 216 -3.24 1.48 -2.64
CA VAL A 216 -4.40 2.19 -3.15
C VAL A 216 -4.81 1.59 -4.49
N LYS A 217 -6.10 1.31 -4.66
CA LYS A 217 -6.69 0.89 -5.93
C LYS A 217 -8.16 1.28 -6.00
N ASP A 218 -8.60 1.75 -7.16
CA ASP A 218 -10.02 2.03 -7.48
C ASP A 218 -10.75 2.94 -6.47
N GLY A 219 -10.04 3.94 -5.93
CA GLY A 219 -10.59 4.88 -4.95
C GLY A 219 -10.71 4.31 -3.53
N TYR A 220 -9.97 3.24 -3.22
CA TYR A 220 -9.89 2.64 -1.90
C TYR A 220 -8.45 2.55 -1.40
N VAL A 221 -8.26 2.76 -0.10
CA VAL A 221 -7.04 2.37 0.62
C VAL A 221 -7.26 1.00 1.23
N TYR A 222 -6.36 0.06 0.94
CA TYR A 222 -6.29 -1.26 1.55
C TYR A 222 -5.13 -1.26 2.54
N VAL A 223 -5.40 -1.63 3.79
CA VAL A 223 -4.42 -1.50 4.88
C VAL A 223 -4.28 -2.84 5.56
N GLY A 224 -3.07 -3.38 5.55
CA GLY A 224 -2.76 -4.67 6.13
C GLY A 224 -1.94 -4.60 7.40
N THR A 225 -2.11 -5.63 8.21
CA THR A 225 -1.43 -5.78 9.50
C THR A 225 -0.37 -6.89 9.42
N TYR A 226 0.78 -6.64 10.04
CA TYR A 226 1.80 -7.67 10.22
C TYR A 226 1.51 -8.51 11.46
N SER A 227 1.35 -9.83 11.28
CA SER A 227 1.33 -10.81 12.38
C SER A 227 2.58 -11.69 12.34
N SER A 228 3.30 -11.78 13.45
CA SER A 228 4.40 -12.71 13.63
C SER A 228 3.91 -14.16 13.84
N GLU A 229 4.80 -15.13 13.69
CA GLU A 229 4.47 -16.53 14.02
C GLU A 229 4.25 -16.74 15.52
N LYS A 230 3.51 -17.80 15.82
CA LYS A 230 3.56 -18.49 17.12
C LYS A 230 4.96 -19.09 17.34
N ASP A 231 5.93 -18.28 17.74
CA ASP A 231 7.00 -18.81 18.55
C ASP A 231 6.32 -19.31 19.83
N GLY A 232 6.28 -20.62 20.05
CA GLY A 232 5.46 -21.34 21.04
C GLY A 232 5.60 -20.95 22.52
N VAL A 233 6.09 -19.74 22.80
CA VAL A 233 6.30 -19.06 24.07
C VAL A 233 5.49 -17.76 24.17
N ASN A 234 5.06 -17.13 23.05
CA ASN A 234 4.28 -15.89 23.07
C ASN A 234 2.77 -16.15 22.90
N THR A 235 1.98 -15.70 23.88
CA THR A 235 0.53 -15.97 23.98
C THR A 235 -0.35 -14.90 23.34
N ASP A 236 0.20 -13.80 22.85
CA ASP A 236 -0.54 -12.86 22.00
C ASP A 236 -0.59 -13.40 20.58
N CYS A 237 -1.41 -14.44 20.44
CA CYS A 237 -1.83 -14.97 19.15
C CYS A 237 -2.72 -13.88 18.55
N SER A 238 -2.24 -13.16 17.56
CA SER A 238 -3.07 -12.22 16.81
C SER A 238 -2.93 -12.50 15.33
N VAL A 239 -4.04 -12.38 14.61
CA VAL A 239 -4.11 -12.75 13.19
C VAL A 239 -3.98 -11.49 12.35
N GLY A 240 -3.20 -11.59 11.27
CA GLY A 240 -3.09 -10.57 10.24
C GLY A 240 -4.45 -10.28 9.59
N ALA A 241 -4.68 -9.04 9.19
CA ALA A 241 -5.93 -8.55 8.67
C ALA A 241 -5.67 -7.51 7.59
N VAL A 242 -6.54 -7.47 6.59
CA VAL A 242 -6.67 -6.37 5.64
C VAL A 242 -8.00 -5.67 5.86
N TRP A 243 -7.93 -4.36 6.02
CA TRP A 243 -9.05 -3.44 6.10
C TRP A 243 -9.12 -2.61 4.82
N ARG A 244 -10.32 -2.19 4.43
CA ARG A 244 -10.51 -1.32 3.26
C ARG A 244 -11.35 -0.10 3.62
N PHE A 245 -10.93 1.06 3.11
CA PHE A 245 -11.60 2.34 3.29
C PHE A 245 -11.77 3.03 1.94
N LYS A 246 -12.91 3.68 1.74
CA LYS A 246 -13.11 4.56 0.60
C LYS A 246 -12.39 5.89 0.81
N ILE A 247 -11.72 6.35 -0.22
CA ILE A 247 -11.06 7.65 -0.26
C ILE A 247 -12.10 8.76 -0.48
N GLY A 248 -12.07 9.78 0.37
CA GLY A 248 -12.83 11.01 0.25
C GLY A 248 -12.13 12.04 -0.64
N GLU A 249 -12.87 13.08 -1.06
CA GLU A 249 -12.36 14.11 -1.99
C GLU A 249 -11.16 14.90 -1.47
N ASP A 250 -10.91 14.90 -0.16
CA ASP A 250 -9.78 15.60 0.48
C ASP A 250 -8.67 14.64 0.94
N GLY A 251 -8.69 13.40 0.45
CA GLY A 251 -7.74 12.34 0.81
C GLY A 251 -8.05 11.65 2.13
N GLN A 252 -9.05 12.08 2.92
CA GLN A 252 -9.45 11.36 4.12
C GLN A 252 -10.07 9.99 3.79
N MET A 253 -9.93 9.05 4.72
CA MET A 253 -10.69 7.80 4.68
C MET A 253 -12.07 8.03 5.29
N ALA A 254 -13.13 7.72 4.55
CA ALA A 254 -14.49 7.86 5.06
C ALA A 254 -14.75 6.82 6.18
N GLU A 255 -14.92 7.28 7.42
CA GLU A 255 -15.07 6.38 8.58
C GLU A 255 -16.22 5.37 8.42
N ASP A 256 -17.33 5.79 7.79
CA ASP A 256 -18.50 4.95 7.54
C ASP A 256 -18.32 3.96 6.38
N SER A 257 -17.17 4.01 5.70
CA SER A 257 -16.83 3.12 4.58
C SER A 257 -15.95 1.93 4.98
N LEU A 258 -15.57 1.82 6.27
CA LEU A 258 -14.75 0.72 6.76
C LEU A 258 -15.36 -0.64 6.40
N GLN A 259 -14.56 -1.46 5.72
CA GLN A 259 -14.89 -2.84 5.37
C GLN A 259 -13.78 -3.79 5.84
N GLY A 260 -14.17 -5.04 6.11
CA GLY A 260 -13.28 -6.11 6.54
C GLY A 260 -13.55 -6.60 7.97
N PRO A 261 -12.61 -7.37 8.54
CA PRO A 261 -11.30 -7.70 7.98
C PRO A 261 -11.36 -8.91 7.02
N ILE A 262 -10.48 -8.90 6.02
CA ILE A 262 -10.02 -10.11 5.33
C ILE A 262 -8.80 -10.65 6.10
N THR A 263 -8.71 -11.96 6.35
CA THR A 263 -7.52 -12.54 6.99
C THR A 263 -6.30 -12.45 6.07
N ALA A 264 -5.25 -11.78 6.51
CA ALA A 264 -3.98 -11.71 5.79
C ALA A 264 -3.12 -12.97 6.03
N PRO A 265 -2.23 -13.34 5.10
CA PRO A 265 -1.25 -14.41 5.34
C PRO A 265 -0.37 -14.14 6.57
N GLU A 266 0.12 -15.20 7.19
CA GLU A 266 1.11 -15.07 8.27
C GLU A 266 2.38 -14.38 7.75
N ARG A 267 2.96 -13.48 8.55
CA ARG A 267 4.14 -12.70 8.18
C ARG A 267 4.00 -11.94 6.85
N ALA A 268 2.79 -11.57 6.43
CA ALA A 268 2.62 -10.65 5.31
C ALA A 268 3.32 -9.32 5.60
N GLN A 269 4.15 -8.85 4.66
CA GLN A 269 5.03 -7.69 4.81
C GLN A 269 4.67 -6.56 3.84
N GLY A 270 4.24 -6.90 2.62
CA GLY A 270 3.68 -5.96 1.65
C GLY A 270 2.44 -6.52 0.96
N MET A 271 1.78 -5.64 0.22
CA MET A 271 0.55 -5.97 -0.49
C MET A 271 0.38 -5.09 -1.72
N THR A 272 -0.18 -5.67 -2.78
CA THR A 272 -0.85 -4.90 -3.84
C THR A 272 -2.18 -5.57 -4.20
N VAL A 273 -3.10 -4.81 -4.82
CA VAL A 273 -4.41 -5.31 -5.22
C VAL A 273 -4.44 -5.34 -6.75
N VAL A 274 -4.90 -6.46 -7.28
CA VAL A 274 -5.17 -6.68 -8.71
C VAL A 274 -6.65 -7.03 -8.85
N ASP A 275 -7.15 -7.12 -10.07
CA ASP A 275 -8.56 -7.42 -10.30
C ASP A 275 -8.94 -8.78 -9.70
N GLY A 276 -9.89 -8.78 -8.76
CA GLY A 276 -10.38 -9.98 -8.06
C GLY A 276 -9.41 -10.62 -7.05
N ALA A 277 -8.21 -10.08 -6.82
CA ALA A 277 -7.25 -10.67 -5.89
C ALA A 277 -6.38 -9.65 -5.13
N ILE A 278 -5.85 -10.09 -4.00
CA ILE A 278 -4.82 -9.38 -3.24
C ILE A 278 -3.54 -10.21 -3.32
N LEU A 279 -2.45 -9.58 -3.71
CA LEU A 279 -1.12 -10.18 -3.69
C LEU A 279 -0.40 -9.77 -2.41
N PHE A 280 0.32 -10.69 -1.78
CA PHE A 280 1.13 -10.42 -0.59
C PHE A 280 2.53 -10.98 -0.74
N THR A 281 3.54 -10.20 -0.38
CA THR A 281 4.84 -10.74 0.01
C THR A 281 4.80 -11.17 1.47
N THR A 282 5.50 -12.26 1.79
CA THR A 282 5.61 -12.73 3.18
C THR A 282 7.06 -12.91 3.59
N GLY A 283 7.31 -12.83 4.90
CA GLY A 283 8.60 -13.18 5.49
C GLY A 283 8.96 -14.68 5.37
N LYS A 284 8.19 -15.47 4.60
CA LYS A 284 8.49 -16.86 4.24
C LYS A 284 8.97 -17.00 2.79
N GLN A 285 9.32 -15.88 2.13
CA GLN A 285 9.75 -15.85 0.72
C GLN A 285 8.64 -16.26 -0.27
N GLU A 286 7.38 -15.95 0.08
CA GLU A 286 6.21 -16.31 -0.73
C GLU A 286 5.58 -15.08 -1.38
N LEU A 287 4.90 -15.29 -2.50
CA LEU A 287 3.99 -14.34 -3.14
C LEU A 287 2.59 -14.94 -3.13
N ILE A 288 1.80 -14.58 -2.14
CA ILE A 288 0.48 -15.18 -1.95
C ILE A 288 -0.55 -14.43 -2.79
N HIS A 289 -1.17 -15.13 -3.73
CA HIS A 289 -2.38 -14.71 -4.42
C HIS A 289 -3.62 -15.13 -3.61
N LEU A 290 -4.36 -14.14 -3.09
CA LEU A 290 -5.59 -14.33 -2.33
C LEU A 290 -6.79 -13.76 -3.11
N PRO A 291 -7.65 -14.60 -3.72
CA PRO A 291 -8.86 -14.11 -4.36
C PRO A 291 -9.83 -13.52 -3.34
N PHE A 292 -10.53 -12.46 -3.71
CA PHE A 292 -11.57 -11.85 -2.88
C PHE A 292 -12.75 -11.36 -3.71
N ASP A 293 -13.91 -11.28 -3.05
CA ASP A 293 -15.11 -10.66 -3.59
C ASP A 293 -15.03 -9.14 -3.35
N GLU A 294 -14.87 -8.37 -4.42
CA GLU A 294 -14.73 -6.92 -4.34
C GLU A 294 -15.97 -6.20 -3.82
N GLU A 295 -17.18 -6.70 -4.13
CA GLU A 295 -18.44 -6.05 -3.75
C GLU A 295 -18.66 -6.16 -2.23
N ASN A 296 -18.42 -7.34 -1.67
CA ASN A 296 -18.66 -7.66 -0.27
C ASN A 296 -17.40 -7.55 0.60
N PHE A 297 -16.23 -7.39 -0.02
CA PHE A 297 -14.92 -7.39 0.63
C PHE A 297 -14.69 -8.62 1.51
N THR A 298 -14.83 -9.81 0.92
CA THR A 298 -14.67 -11.09 1.61
C THR A 298 -13.75 -12.02 0.84
N ALA A 299 -12.93 -12.80 1.54
CA ALA A 299 -12.07 -13.82 0.94
C ALA A 299 -12.36 -15.23 1.49
N PRO A 300 -12.01 -16.30 0.76
CA PRO A 300 -12.10 -17.67 1.28
C PRO A 300 -11.19 -17.89 2.50
N LEU A 301 -11.67 -18.66 3.48
CA LEU A 301 -10.86 -18.99 4.67
C LEU A 301 -9.69 -19.90 4.29
N GLY A 302 -8.47 -19.46 4.63
CA GLY A 302 -7.22 -20.16 4.28
C GLY A 302 -6.91 -20.14 2.77
N GLY A 303 -7.48 -19.18 2.02
CA GLY A 303 -7.60 -19.22 0.57
C GLY A 303 -6.46 -18.65 -0.27
N GLY A 304 -5.25 -18.49 0.28
CA GLY A 304 -4.10 -18.00 -0.47
C GLY A 304 -3.35 -19.12 -1.21
N THR A 305 -2.85 -18.83 -2.41
CA THR A 305 -1.94 -19.72 -3.15
C THR A 305 -0.61 -19.01 -3.38
N ASP A 306 0.51 -19.64 -3.03
CA ASP A 306 1.82 -19.10 -3.38
C ASP A 306 2.07 -19.25 -4.88
N ILE A 307 2.33 -18.13 -5.53
CA ILE A 307 2.63 -18.02 -6.96
C ILE A 307 4.05 -17.48 -7.20
N SER A 308 4.88 -17.38 -6.15
CA SER A 308 6.24 -16.82 -6.23
C SER A 308 7.16 -17.54 -7.21
N ASN A 309 6.92 -18.83 -7.44
CA ASN A 309 7.82 -19.73 -8.16
C ASN A 309 9.27 -19.70 -7.60
N GLY A 310 9.42 -19.40 -6.30
CA GLY A 310 10.72 -19.27 -5.63
C GLY A 310 11.55 -18.06 -6.07
N LEU A 311 10.90 -17.03 -6.65
CA LEU A 311 11.58 -15.82 -7.15
C LEU A 311 11.63 -14.67 -6.14
N ILE A 312 10.91 -14.79 -5.01
CA ILE A 312 10.90 -13.80 -3.93
C ILE A 312 12.00 -14.13 -2.94
N ASP A 313 12.90 -13.20 -2.64
CA ASP A 313 13.93 -13.41 -1.62
C ASP A 313 13.47 -13.06 -0.20
N SER A 314 14.34 -13.36 0.75
CA SER A 314 14.19 -12.96 2.15
C SER A 314 14.00 -11.46 2.30
N TRP A 315 13.15 -11.06 3.25
CA TRP A 315 12.91 -9.66 3.62
C TRP A 315 12.25 -8.81 2.52
N ALA A 316 11.42 -9.44 1.67
CA ALA A 316 10.58 -8.74 0.71
C ALA A 316 9.53 -7.88 1.41
N GLN A 317 9.47 -6.59 1.06
CA GLN A 317 8.56 -5.63 1.67
C GLN A 317 7.45 -5.23 0.70
N GLY A 318 7.42 -3.98 0.24
CA GLY A 318 6.43 -3.46 -0.69
C GLY A 318 6.52 -4.07 -2.08
N ILE A 319 5.35 -4.19 -2.72
CA ILE A 319 5.20 -4.71 -4.07
C ILE A 319 4.27 -3.87 -4.92
N GLN A 320 4.52 -3.83 -6.22
CA GLN A 320 3.63 -3.24 -7.23
C GLN A 320 3.64 -4.05 -8.52
N ILE A 321 2.54 -4.01 -9.27
CA ILE A 321 2.51 -4.49 -10.66
C ILE A 321 2.71 -3.28 -11.57
N ILE A 322 3.74 -3.31 -12.40
CA ILE A 322 4.12 -2.20 -13.29
C ILE A 322 4.59 -2.80 -14.62
N ASP A 323 3.94 -2.43 -15.71
CA ASP A 323 4.31 -2.80 -17.09
C ASP A 323 4.50 -4.31 -17.30
N GLY A 324 3.57 -5.14 -16.79
CA GLY A 324 3.64 -6.60 -16.91
C GLY A 324 4.72 -7.24 -16.03
N GLN A 325 5.17 -6.54 -14.99
CA GLN A 325 6.18 -7.03 -14.05
C GLN A 325 5.74 -6.81 -12.60
N LEU A 326 6.07 -7.76 -11.74
CA LEU A 326 6.08 -7.57 -10.30
C LEU A 326 7.37 -6.84 -9.90
N TRP A 327 7.22 -5.71 -9.23
CA TRP A 327 8.30 -4.93 -8.65
C TRP A 327 8.30 -5.11 -7.14
N VAL A 328 9.47 -5.34 -6.56
CA VAL A 328 9.62 -5.65 -5.13
C VAL A 328 10.81 -4.90 -4.54
N ASN A 329 10.64 -4.32 -3.35
CA ASN A 329 11.75 -3.80 -2.55
C ASN A 329 12.04 -4.70 -1.33
N TYR A 330 13.23 -4.54 -0.76
CA TYR A 330 13.76 -5.47 0.25
C TYR A 330 14.52 -4.75 1.36
N GLU A 331 14.30 -5.14 2.61
CA GLU A 331 15.14 -4.68 3.73
C GLU A 331 16.54 -5.29 3.68
N SER A 332 16.70 -6.45 3.03
CA SER A 332 17.94 -7.24 3.02
C SER A 332 19.16 -6.46 2.50
N GLY A 333 18.95 -5.41 1.71
CA GLY A 333 20.01 -4.52 1.24
C GLY A 333 20.53 -3.52 2.27
N ALA A 334 19.78 -3.27 3.34
CA ALA A 334 20.11 -2.23 4.30
C ALA A 334 21.26 -2.69 5.20
N GLU A 335 22.16 -1.75 5.52
CA GLU A 335 23.43 -2.00 6.22
C GLU A 335 23.30 -2.89 7.47
N GLN A 336 22.26 -2.70 8.27
CA GLN A 336 22.08 -3.47 9.51
C GLN A 336 21.61 -4.93 9.30
N TYR A 337 21.10 -5.27 8.10
CA TYR A 337 20.63 -6.62 7.80
C TYR A 337 21.64 -7.44 6.98
N GLU A 338 22.73 -6.83 6.50
CA GLU A 338 23.72 -7.54 5.68
C GLU A 338 24.33 -8.76 6.38
N ASP A 339 24.49 -8.71 7.70
CA ASP A 339 25.04 -9.80 8.52
C ASP A 339 23.96 -10.80 9.00
N GLU A 340 22.68 -10.53 8.74
CA GLU A 340 21.55 -11.37 9.15
C GLU A 340 21.06 -12.32 8.04
N LEU A 341 21.62 -12.20 6.84
CA LEU A 341 21.26 -13.03 5.70
C LEU A 341 21.83 -14.45 5.83
N ASP A 342 21.07 -15.40 5.32
CA ASP A 342 21.53 -16.77 5.17
C ASP A 342 22.74 -16.81 4.23
N GLU A 343 23.61 -17.82 4.38
CA GLU A 343 24.88 -17.93 3.64
C GLU A 343 24.72 -17.99 2.11
N ASN A 344 23.51 -18.24 1.61
CA ASN A 344 23.17 -18.31 0.20
C ASN A 344 22.44 -17.06 -0.31
N ASP A 345 22.05 -16.14 0.57
CA ASP A 345 21.32 -14.93 0.23
C ASP A 345 22.29 -13.77 -0.02
N THR A 346 22.02 -12.98 -1.06
CA THR A 346 22.77 -11.74 -1.32
C THR A 346 21.91 -10.53 -0.99
N PRO A 347 22.46 -9.50 -0.31
CA PRO A 347 21.75 -8.25 -0.06
C PRO A 347 21.15 -7.67 -1.34
N ARG A 348 19.84 -7.39 -1.34
CA ARG A 348 19.17 -6.77 -2.49
C ARG A 348 19.36 -5.27 -2.44
N THR A 349 20.24 -4.76 -3.30
CA THR A 349 20.53 -3.33 -3.39
C THR A 349 19.71 -2.58 -4.44
N HIS A 350 18.80 -3.28 -5.12
CA HIS A 350 17.97 -2.73 -6.19
C HIS A 350 16.54 -3.27 -6.06
N LEU A 351 15.57 -2.56 -6.65
CA LEU A 351 14.22 -3.08 -6.88
C LEU A 351 14.32 -4.33 -7.78
N GLN A 352 13.80 -5.45 -7.29
CA GLN A 352 13.67 -6.64 -8.12
C GLN A 352 12.51 -6.43 -9.09
N ARG A 353 12.70 -6.82 -10.35
CA ARG A 353 11.66 -6.82 -11.39
C ARG A 353 11.50 -8.25 -11.89
N ILE A 354 10.33 -8.83 -11.68
CA ILE A 354 9.99 -10.20 -12.07
C ILE A 354 8.92 -10.11 -13.15
N PRO A 355 9.18 -10.53 -14.40
CA PRO A 355 8.14 -10.64 -15.41
C PRO A 355 6.99 -11.52 -14.91
N LEU A 356 5.74 -11.10 -15.12
CA LEU A 356 4.58 -11.85 -14.60
C LEU A 356 4.51 -13.28 -15.17
N GLU A 357 5.01 -13.50 -16.38
CA GLU A 357 5.10 -14.84 -16.99
C GLU A 357 6.08 -15.79 -16.29
N GLU A 358 6.94 -15.30 -15.40
CA GLU A 358 7.85 -16.15 -14.61
C GLU A 358 7.22 -16.62 -13.30
N LEU A 359 6.06 -16.07 -12.91
CA LEU A 359 5.29 -16.50 -11.74
C LEU A 359 4.52 -17.80 -12.03
N ASP A 360 4.15 -18.54 -10.97
CA ASP A 360 3.36 -19.78 -11.09
C ASP A 360 1.86 -19.49 -11.27
N LEU A 361 1.51 -18.79 -12.36
CA LEU A 361 0.13 -18.37 -12.62
C LEU A 361 -0.80 -19.55 -12.96
N GLU A 362 -0.24 -20.65 -13.47
CA GLU A 362 -0.99 -21.89 -13.69
C GLU A 362 -1.58 -22.45 -12.38
N ALA A 363 -0.92 -22.23 -11.23
CA ALA A 363 -1.42 -22.67 -9.93
C ALA A 363 -2.75 -22.01 -9.53
N VAL A 364 -3.02 -20.82 -10.04
CA VAL A 364 -4.25 -20.06 -9.79
C VAL A 364 -5.15 -19.96 -11.04
N GLY A 365 -4.71 -20.53 -12.16
CA GLY A 365 -5.47 -20.58 -13.41
C GLY A 365 -5.60 -19.22 -14.08
N LEU A 366 -4.56 -18.39 -13.99
CA LEU A 366 -4.47 -17.07 -14.61
C LEU A 366 -3.38 -17.04 -15.69
N GLU A 367 -3.53 -16.11 -16.62
CA GLU A 367 -2.49 -15.65 -17.53
C GLU A 367 -1.89 -14.32 -17.04
N ALA A 368 -0.71 -13.94 -17.54
CA ALA A 368 0.01 -12.75 -17.08
C ALA A 368 -0.77 -11.44 -17.28
N ASP A 369 -1.51 -11.32 -18.38
CA ASP A 369 -2.34 -10.15 -18.69
C ASP A 369 -3.55 -9.99 -17.77
N GLU A 370 -3.96 -11.06 -17.07
CA GLU A 370 -5.05 -10.99 -16.09
C GLU A 370 -4.60 -10.41 -14.74
N LEU A 371 -3.29 -10.35 -14.46
CA LEU A 371 -2.73 -9.72 -13.25
C LEU A 371 -2.31 -8.26 -13.44
N ASP A 372 -2.04 -7.84 -14.68
CA ASP A 372 -1.53 -6.50 -14.99
C ASP A 372 -2.62 -5.41 -14.87
N GLY A 373 -3.90 -5.80 -14.88
CA GLY A 373 -5.06 -4.90 -14.81
C GLY A 373 -5.69 -4.66 -16.17
#